data_AF-A0A6M4X3P0-F1
#
_entry.id   AF-A0A6M4X3P0-F1
#
_cell.length_a   1.000
_cell.length_b   1.000
_cell.length_c   1.000
_cell.angle_alpha   90.00
_cell.angle_beta   90.00
_cell.angle_gamma   90.00
#
_symmetry.space_group_name_H-M   'P 1'
#
loop_
_entity.id
_entity.type
_entity.pdbx_description
1 polymer ?
#
loop_
_entity_poly.entity_id
_entity_poly.type
_entity_poly.pdbx_seq_one_letter_code
_entity_poly.pdbx_strand_id
1 'polypeptide(L)' 'MRTREDFVQFLADALADLQNRPEDWENVTLENFLEAWGAWVGSMPGWCKNQGKELPDQPDWNLLAAMVMAARIYE' A
#
# COMPACT_ATOMS: atom_id res chain seq x y z
N MET A 1 -9.19 5.89 7.45
CA MET A 1 -10.34 5.38 6.69
C MET A 1 -11.19 4.49 7.57
N ARG A 2 -12.51 4.64 7.49
CA ARG A 2 -13.49 3.90 8.31
C ARG A 2 -14.50 3.15 7.46
N THR A 3 -14.73 3.59 6.22
CA THR A 3 -15.70 2.99 5.30
C THR A 3 -15.05 2.49 4.03
N ARG A 4 -15.80 1.68 3.27
CA ARG A 4 -15.44 1.27 1.91
C ARG A 4 -15.31 2.49 1.00
N GLU A 5 -16.19 3.47 1.14
CA GLU A 5 -16.20 4.70 0.36
C GLU A 5 -14.93 5.53 0.60
N ASP A 6 -14.46 5.61 1.86
CA ASP A 6 -13.19 6.28 2.17
C ASP A 6 -12.02 5.60 1.43
N PHE A 7 -12.02 4.27 1.37
CA PHE A 7 -10.98 3.51 0.68
C PHE A 7 -11.06 3.67 -0.85
N VAL A 8 -12.27 3.71 -1.42
CA VAL A 8 -12.46 4.01 -2.85
C VAL A 8 -11.93 5.40 -3.19
N GLN A 9 -12.20 6.41 -2.34
CA GLN A 9 -11.67 7.75 -2.55
C GLN A 9 -10.14 7.76 -2.46
N PHE A 10 -9.57 7.08 -1.48
CA PHE A 10 -8.12 6.94 -1.35
C PHE A 10 -7.47 6.33 -2.61
N LEU A 11 -8.06 5.28 -3.19
CA LEU A 11 -7.55 4.67 -4.42
C LEU A 11 -7.62 5.63 -5.61
N ALA A 12 -8.70 6.41 -5.72
CA ALA A 12 -8.82 7.44 -6.75
C ALA A 12 -7.75 8.53 -6.60
N ASP A 13 -7.48 8.97 -5.36
CA ASP A 13 -6.45 9.96 -5.05
C ASP A 13 -5.04 9.41 -5.35
N ALA A 14 -4.78 8.15 -5.02
CA ALA A 14 -3.52 7.48 -5.32
C ALA A 14 -3.27 7.35 -6.84
N LEU A 15 -4.31 7.00 -7.61
CA LEU A 15 -4.23 6.96 -9.07
C LEU A 15 -3.97 8.35 -9.66
N ALA A 16 -4.66 9.38 -9.17
CA ALA A 16 -4.43 10.75 -9.59
C ALA A 16 -3.00 11.21 -9.25
N ASP A 17 -2.46 10.81 -8.10
CA ASP A 17 -1.07 11.09 -7.73
C ASP A 17 -0.08 10.47 -8.70
N LEU A 18 -0.22 9.18 -9.01
CA LEU A 18 0.61 8.48 -10.00
C LEU A 18 0.54 9.14 -11.39
N GLN A 19 -0.65 9.57 -11.82
CA GLN A 19 -0.82 10.22 -13.12
C GLN A 19 -0.19 11.61 -13.19
N ASN A 20 -0.24 12.37 -12.10
CA ASN A 20 0.27 13.74 -12.07
C ASN A 20 1.76 13.82 -11.73
N ARG A 21 2.29 12.83 -10.99
CA ARG A 21 3.67 12.79 -10.48
C ARG A 21 4.26 11.37 -10.55
N PRO A 22 4.34 10.76 -11.74
CA PRO A 22 4.89 9.41 -11.89
C PRO A 22 6.35 9.32 -11.43
N GLU A 23 7.10 10.41 -11.47
CA GLU A 23 8.48 10.49 -10.99
C GLU A 23 8.64 10.28 -9.47
N ASP A 24 7.55 10.50 -8.71
CA ASP A 24 7.54 10.27 -7.26
C ASP A 24 7.15 8.82 -6.90
N TRP A 25 7.00 7.94 -7.90
CA TRP A 25 6.66 6.53 -7.75
C TRP A 25 7.81 5.69 -8.33
N GLU A 26 8.34 4.76 -7.55
CA GLU A 26 9.34 3.82 -8.05
C GLU A 26 8.67 2.74 -8.92
N ASN A 27 7.44 2.34 -8.54
CA ASN A 27 6.68 1.29 -9.19
C ASN A 27 5.49 1.85 -9.99
N VAL A 28 5.78 2.31 -11.22
CA VAL A 28 4.80 2.99 -12.10
C VAL A 28 4.01 2.04 -13.01
N THR A 29 4.48 0.81 -13.23
CA THR A 29 3.78 -0.22 -14.00
C THR A 29 2.96 -1.11 -13.07
N LEU A 30 1.91 -1.75 -13.60
CA LEU A 30 1.10 -2.68 -12.81
C LEU A 30 1.94 -3.87 -12.35
N GLU A 31 2.83 -4.36 -13.21
CA GLU A 31 3.74 -5.47 -12.93
C GLU A 31 4.63 -5.16 -11.73
N ASN A 32 5.36 -4.04 -11.76
CA ASN A 32 6.26 -3.64 -10.67
C ASN A 32 5.47 -3.37 -9.39
N PHE A 33 4.30 -2.72 -9.50
CA PHE A 33 3.46 -2.44 -8.34
C PHE A 33 2.94 -3.71 -7.66
N LEU A 34 2.50 -4.72 -8.43
CA LEU A 34 2.04 -5.99 -7.89
C LEU A 34 3.18 -6.81 -7.29
N GLU A 35 4.37 -6.78 -7.89
CA GLU A 35 5.58 -7.40 -7.33
C GLU A 35 5.95 -6.78 -5.97
N ALA A 36 6.09 -5.46 -5.92
CA ALA A 36 6.39 -4.71 -4.71
C ALA A 36 5.33 -4.90 -3.62
N TRP A 37 4.05 -4.88 -3.98
CA TRP A 37 2.97 -5.13 -3.03
C TRP A 37 3.05 -6.54 -2.43
N GLY A 38 3.28 -7.56 -3.26
CA GLY A 38 3.45 -8.94 -2.80
C GLY A 38 4.64 -9.10 -1.86
N ALA A 39 5.79 -8.51 -2.22
CA ALA A 39 7.00 -8.53 -1.40
C ALA A 39 6.82 -7.86 -0.03
N TRP A 40 6.12 -6.71 0.01
CA TRP A 40 5.82 -6.02 1.25
C TRP A 40 4.85 -6.81 2.13
N VAL A 41 3.78 -7.39 1.56
CA VAL A 41 2.83 -8.23 2.32
C VAL A 41 3.52 -9.44 2.92
N GLY A 42 4.43 -10.08 2.18
CA GLY A 42 5.27 -11.17 2.70
C GLY A 42 6.17 -10.73 3.86
N SER A 43 6.61 -9.47 3.86
CA SER A 43 7.49 -8.87 4.87
C SER A 43 6.75 -8.22 6.05
N MET A 44 5.42 -8.07 5.95
CA MET A 44 4.55 -7.43 6.94
C MET A 44 4.68 -8.00 8.36
N PRO A 45 4.86 -9.32 8.59
CA PRO A 45 5.09 -9.85 9.95
C PRO A 45 6.34 -9.24 10.62
N GLY A 46 7.41 -9.03 9.87
CA GLY A 46 8.62 -8.37 10.37
C GLY A 46 8.37 -6.89 10.69
N TRP A 47 7.64 -6.18 9.83
CA TRP A 47 7.24 -4.79 10.05
C TRP A 47 6.37 -4.63 11.31
N CYS A 48 5.35 -5.48 11.49
CA CYS A 48 4.50 -5.48 12.69
C CYS A 48 5.32 -5.70 13.96
N LYS A 49 6.22 -6.70 13.94
CA LYS A 49 7.13 -6.99 15.06
C LYS A 49 8.00 -5.78 15.42
N ASN A 50 8.58 -5.11 14.42
CA ASN A 50 9.43 -3.93 14.63
C ASN A 50 8.65 -2.73 15.21
N GLN A 51 7.36 -2.64 14.93
CA GLN A 51 6.48 -1.59 15.44
C GLN A 51 5.83 -1.95 16.80
N GLY A 52 6.14 -3.12 17.37
CA GLY A 52 5.48 -3.62 18.58
C GLY A 52 3.98 -3.90 18.39
N LYS A 53 3.56 -4.17 17.14
CA LYS A 53 2.18 -4.46 16.78
C LYS A 53 1.99 -5.96 16.54
N GLU A 54 0.83 -6.47 16.90
CA GLU A 54 0.41 -7.80 16.48
C GLU A 54 0.11 -7.82 14.97
N LEU A 55 0.32 -8.98 14.35
CA LEU A 55 -0.06 -9.20 12.96
C LEU A 55 -1.58 -9.40 12.92
N PRO A 56 -2.35 -8.57 12.20
CA PRO A 56 -3.79 -8.76 12.13
C PRO A 56 -4.16 -9.93 11.22
N ASP A 57 -5.21 -10.68 11.59
CA ASP A 57 -5.77 -11.77 10.77
C ASP A 57 -6.46 -11.26 9.50
N GLN A 58 -6.98 -10.02 9.54
CA GLN A 58 -7.64 -9.35 8.42
C GLN A 58 -7.20 -7.89 8.38
N PRO A 59 -6.87 -7.35 7.19
CA PRO A 59 -6.51 -5.95 7.08
C PRO A 59 -7.73 -5.06 7.25
N ASP A 60 -7.56 -3.94 7.95
CA ASP A 60 -8.52 -2.84 7.90
C ASP A 60 -8.23 -1.93 6.69
N TRP A 61 -9.12 -0.97 6.43
CA TRP A 61 -8.93 -0.03 5.32
C TRP A 61 -7.63 0.78 5.44
N ASN A 62 -7.17 1.06 6.67
CA ASN A 62 -5.92 1.79 6.88
C ASN A 62 -4.71 0.95 6.49
N LEU A 63 -4.71 -0.34 6.84
CA LEU A 63 -3.65 -1.26 6.47
C LEU A 63 -3.62 -1.49 4.95
N LEU A 64 -4.78 -1.61 4.29
CA LEU A 64 -4.84 -1.71 2.83
C LEU A 64 -4.27 -0.46 2.14
N ALA A 65 -4.54 0.73 2.65
CA ALA A 65 -3.93 1.95 2.10
C ALA A 65 -2.44 2.04 2.38
N ALA A 66 -2.00 1.63 3.58
CA ALA A 66 -0.57 1.57 3.90
C ALA A 66 0.17 0.60 2.96
N MET A 67 -0.45 -0.52 2.61
CA MET A 67 0.07 -1.47 1.63
C MET A 67 0.21 -0.84 0.24
N VAL A 68 -0.78 -0.07 -0.23
CA VAL A 68 -0.70 0.68 -1.50
C VAL A 68 0.44 1.69 -1.48
N MET A 69 0.59 2.43 -0.38
CA MET A 69 1.67 3.41 -0.23
C MET A 69 3.04 2.75 -0.11
N ALA A 70 3.13 1.54 0.44
CA ALA A 70 4.37 0.77 0.45
C ALA A 70 4.71 0.27 -0.95
N ALA A 71 3.75 -0.30 -1.67
CA ALA A 71 3.92 -0.81 -3.03
C ALA A 71 4.37 0.28 -4.03
N ARG A 72 4.12 1.55 -3.74
CA ARG A 72 4.65 2.69 -4.50
C ARG A 72 6.18 2.79 -4.53
N ILE A 73 6.87 2.38 -3.46
CA ILE A 73 8.31 2.62 -3.22
C ILE A 73 9.11 1.39 -2.78
N TYR A 74 8.48 0.22 -2.67
CA TYR A 74 9.15 -0.99 -2.19
C TYR A 74 9.85 -1.69 -3.37
N GLU A 75 11.14 -1.99 -3.21
CA GLU A 75 11.97 -2.71 -4.19
C GLU A 75 11.66 -4.22 -4.26
#